data_AF-A0A2W1E584-F1
#
_entry.id   AF-A0A2W1E584-F1
#
_cell.length_a   1.000
_cell.length_b   1.000
_cell.length_c   1.000
_cell.angle_alpha   90.00
_cell.angle_beta   90.00
_cell.angle_gamma   90.00
#
_symmetry.space_group_name_H-M   'P 1'
#
loop_
_entity.id
_entity.type
_entity.pdbx_description
1 polymer ?
#
loop_
_entity_poly.entity_id
_entity_poly.type
_entity_poly.pdbx_seq_one_letter_code
_entity_poly.pdbx_strand_id
1 'polypeptide(L)' 'MAQAMQRTELMESFLTSGDYSDLVIKCGNETFNVHKVIVCTQVEFFARAIKFGGKETQENVIDLPDDDP' A
#
# COMPACT_ATOMS: atom_id res chain seq x y z
N MET A 1 -23.59 3.13 11.05
CA MET A 1 -22.80 4.27 10.55
C MET A 1 -21.65 4.64 11.49
N ALA A 2 -21.88 4.75 12.81
CA ALA A 2 -20.82 5.04 13.79
C ALA A 2 -19.59 4.09 13.72
N GLN A 3 -19.82 2.78 13.53
CA GLN A 3 -18.72 1.81 13.39
C GLN A 3 -17.92 1.94 12.09
N ALA A 4 -18.48 2.55 11.05
CA ALA A 4 -17.76 2.76 9.79
C ALA A 4 -16.83 3.98 9.88
N MET A 5 -17.30 5.10 10.46
CA MET A 5 -16.47 6.28 10.73
C MET A 5 -15.25 5.95 11.59
N GLN A 6 -15.45 5.17 12.66
CA GLN A 6 -14.36 4.83 13.57
C GLN A 6 -13.29 3.91 12.94
N ARG A 7 -13.63 3.14 11.90
CA ARG A 7 -12.66 2.31 11.16
C ARG A 7 -11.82 3.13 10.19
N THR A 8 -12.41 4.14 9.57
CA THR A 8 -11.70 5.03 8.65
C THR A 8 -10.65 5.85 9.38
N GLU A 9 -11.00 6.43 10.54
CA GLU A 9 -10.05 7.19 11.38
C GLU A 9 -8.83 6.34 11.81
N LEU A 10 -9.06 5.08 12.14
CA LEU A 10 -7.99 4.15 12.49
C LEU A 10 -7.07 3.88 11.29
N MET A 11 -7.63 3.61 10.11
CA MET A 11 -6.86 3.36 8.88
C MET A 11 -6.03 4.59 8.48
N GLU A 12 -6.60 5.78 8.58
CA GLU A 12 -5.89 7.04 8.34
C GLU A 12 -4.72 7.23 9.32
N SER A 13 -4.93 6.90 10.59
CA SER A 13 -3.86 6.99 11.60
C SER A 13 -2.68 6.05 11.30
N PHE A 14 -2.96 4.81 10.88
CA PHE A 14 -1.93 3.84 10.54
C PHE A 14 -1.26 4.14 9.20
N LEU A 15 -1.98 4.69 8.24
CA LEU A 15 -1.38 5.18 6.99
C LEU A 15 -0.41 6.34 7.27
N THR A 16 -0.79 7.26 8.16
CA THR A 16 0.05 8.41 8.52
C THR A 16 1.25 8.02 9.36
N SER A 17 1.08 7.13 10.36
CA SER A 17 2.18 6.69 11.21
C SER A 17 3.11 5.69 10.52
N GLY A 18 2.57 4.93 9.55
CA GLY A 18 3.25 3.82 8.91
C GLY A 18 3.25 2.54 9.75
N ASP A 19 2.61 2.51 10.91
CA ASP A 19 2.56 1.32 11.75
C ASP A 19 1.93 0.14 11.01
N TYR A 20 2.56 -1.02 11.14
CA TYR A 20 2.16 -2.26 10.47
C TYR A 20 2.16 -2.21 8.94
N SER A 21 2.77 -1.18 8.33
CA SER A 21 2.98 -1.17 6.88
C SER A 21 3.83 -2.37 6.48
N ASP A 22 3.38 -3.07 5.46
CA ASP A 22 3.98 -4.32 4.97
C ASP A 22 4.27 -4.26 3.47
N LEU A 23 4.16 -3.07 2.86
CA LEU A 23 4.48 -2.76 1.49
C LEU A 23 5.01 -1.33 1.35
N VAL A 24 6.00 -1.15 0.50
CA VAL A 24 6.48 0.17 0.06
C VAL A 24 6.09 0.38 -1.40
N ILE A 25 5.51 1.53 -1.72
CA ILE A 25 5.32 1.97 -3.11
C ILE A 25 6.24 3.16 -3.36
N LYS A 26 7.06 3.08 -4.39
CA LYS A 26 7.91 4.18 -4.86
C LYS A 26 7.29 4.74 -6.14
N CYS A 27 7.04 6.04 -6.18
CA CYS A 27 6.51 6.73 -7.34
C CYS A 27 7.43 7.91 -7.65
N GLY A 28 8.28 7.76 -8.67
CA GLY A 28 9.39 8.68 -8.90
C GLY A 28 10.28 8.87 -7.67
N ASN A 29 10.29 10.08 -7.11
CA ASN A 29 11.07 10.43 -5.91
C ASN A 29 10.31 10.24 -4.60
N GLU A 30 9.01 9.93 -4.64
CA GLU A 30 8.17 9.76 -3.46
C GLU A 30 8.12 8.30 -3.03
N THR A 31 8.02 8.08 -1.72
CA THR A 31 7.97 6.75 -1.12
C THR A 31 6.82 6.70 -0.12
N PHE A 32 5.94 5.73 -0.30
CA PHE A 32 4.75 5.52 0.51
C PHE A 32 4.84 4.18 1.25
N ASN A 33 4.78 4.22 2.58
CA ASN A 33 4.60 3.03 3.40
C ASN A 33 3.10 2.75 3.50
N VAL A 34 2.67 1.59 3.00
CA VAL A 34 1.25 1.25 2.87
C VAL A 34 0.98 -0.19 3.33
N HIS A 35 -0.30 -0.51 3.50
CA HIS A 35 -0.76 -1.82 3.93
C HIS A 35 -1.29 -2.61 2.74
N LYS A 36 -0.73 -3.78 2.47
CA LYS A 36 -1.13 -4.69 1.37
C LYS A 36 -2.62 -4.97 1.38
N VAL A 37 -3.19 -5.24 2.56
CA VAL A 37 -4.62 -5.57 2.69
C VAL A 37 -5.51 -4.43 2.19
N ILE A 38 -5.05 -3.18 2.27
CA ILE A 38 -5.78 -2.00 1.82
C ILE A 38 -5.58 -1.76 0.33
N VAL A 39 -4.33 -1.72 -0.15
CA VAL A 39 -4.05 -1.36 -1.56
C VAL A 39 -4.33 -2.51 -2.53
N CYS A 40 -4.03 -3.75 -2.17
CA CYS A 40 -4.28 -4.91 -3.03
C CYS A 40 -5.76 -5.29 -3.11
N THR A 41 -6.61 -4.85 -2.17
CA THR A 41 -8.07 -5.06 -2.29
C THR A 41 -8.75 -3.98 -3.13
N GLN A 42 -8.14 -2.81 -3.26
CA GLN A 42 -8.68 -1.69 -4.03
C GLN A 42 -8.17 -1.65 -5.47
N VAL A 43 -6.95 -2.12 -5.73
CA VAL A 43 -6.32 -2.04 -7.06
C VAL A 43 -5.73 -3.40 -7.44
N GLU A 44 -6.27 -3.99 -8.51
CA GLU A 44 -5.89 -5.32 -9.00
C GLU A 44 -4.42 -5.39 -9.44
N PHE A 45 -3.83 -4.29 -9.93
CA PHE A 45 -2.40 -4.24 -10.28
C PHE A 45 -1.52 -4.59 -9.08
N PHE A 46 -1.71 -3.95 -7.93
CA PHE A 46 -0.93 -4.24 -6.72
C PHE A 46 -1.18 -5.68 -6.24
N ALA A 47 -2.42 -6.16 -6.33
CA ALA A 47 -2.74 -7.54 -5.99
C ALA A 47 -1.95 -8.55 -6.84
N ARG A 48 -1.86 -8.30 -8.16
CA ARG A 48 -1.13 -9.16 -9.09
C ARG A 48 0.37 -9.08 -8.87
N ALA A 49 0.93 -7.88 -8.72
CA ALA A 49 2.36 -7.69 -8.46
C ALA A 49 2.81 -8.49 -7.23
N ILE A 50 2.05 -8.43 -6.13
CA ILE A 50 2.38 -9.15 -4.90
C ILE A 50 2.09 -10.66 -5.00
N LYS A 51 1.07 -11.10 -5.74
CA LYS A 51 0.76 -12.54 -5.89
C LYS A 51 1.65 -13.26 -6.90
N PHE A 52 2.27 -12.52 -7.83
CA PHE A 52 3.09 -13.11 -8.88
C PHE A 52 4.34 -13.82 -8.33
N GLY A 53 4.81 -13.46 -7.14
CA GLY A 53 5.99 -14.06 -6.51
C GLY A 53 7.31 -13.54 -7.08
N GLY A 54 7.26 -12.42 -7.82
CA GLY A 54 8.40 -11.75 -8.41
C GLY A 54 9.22 -10.96 -7.38
N LYS A 55 10.04 -10.03 -7.89
CA LYS A 55 10.89 -9.16 -7.07
C LYS A 55 10.06 -8.35 -6.08
N GLU A 56 8.91 -7.86 -6.52
CA GLU A 56 7.98 -7.03 -5.74
C GLU A 56 7.48 -7.77 -4.50
N THR A 57 7.20 -9.08 -4.63
CA THR A 57 6.78 -9.93 -3.52
C THR A 57 7.93 -10.19 -2.54
N GLN A 58 9.14 -10.40 -3.04
CA GLN A 58 10.31 -10.73 -2.21
C GLN A 58 10.80 -9.54 -1.41
N GLU A 59 10.81 -8.36 -2.02
CA GLU A 59 11.27 -7.12 -1.40
C GLU A 59 10.16 -6.39 -0.66
N ASN A 60 8.89 -6.68 -0.96
CA ASN A 60 7.73 -5.90 -0.53
C ASN A 60 7.85 -4.44 -0.98
N VAL A 61 8.30 -4.24 -2.21
CA VAL A 61 8.48 -2.93 -2.85
C VAL A 61 7.87 -2.97 -4.25
N ILE A 62 7.01 -2.02 -4.57
CA ILE A 62 6.54 -1.77 -5.93
C ILE A 62 7.14 -0.45 -6.39
N ASP A 63 7.86 -0.47 -7.51
CA ASP A 63 8.56 0.68 -8.06
C ASP A 63 7.86 1.14 -9.35
N LEU A 64 7.37 2.38 -9.34
CA LEU A 64 6.64 3.04 -10.43
C LEU A 64 7.41 4.29 -10.86
N PRO A 65 8.55 4.14 -11.55
CA PRO A 65 9.44 5.26 -11.87
C PRO A 65 8.88 6.21 -12.94
N ASP A 66 7.92 5.74 -13.74
CA ASP A 66 7.32 6.49 -14.86
C ASP A 66 5.95 7.10 -14.52
N ASP A 67 5.42 6.84 -13.31
CA ASP A 67 4.15 7.38 -12.85
C ASP A 67 4.37 8.66 -12.01
N ASP A 68 3.42 9.58 -12.07
CA ASP A 68 3.38 10.75 -11.18
C ASP A 68 2.63 10.40 -9.88
N PRO A 69 3.11 10.89 -8.71
CA PRO A 69 2.52 10.63 -7.40
C PRO A 69 1.15 11.29 -7.15
#